data_AF-A0AAX7W854-F1
#
_entry.id   AF-A0AAX7W854-F1
#
_cell.length_a   1.000
_cell.length_b   1.000
_cell.length_c   1.000
_cell.angle_alpha   90.00
_cell.angle_beta   90.00
_cell.angle_gamma   90.00
#
_symmetry.space_group_name_H-M   'P 1'
#
loop_
_entity.id
_entity.type
_entity.pdbx_description
1 polymer ?
#
loop_
_entity_poly.entity_id
_entity_poly.type
_entity_poly.pdbx_seq_one_letter_code
_entity_poly.pdbx_strand_id
1 'polypeptide(L)'
;MASNNGSVGKWEVVKKGKKNSNNSGGGGKVAADKKASGERKALGESNQPSRPPVKMSESLYDSLEKVGKKQNKEQVPPPSEPQNKKPSSSKPPKKSYSSNTASPTTYKTLEEAFKALDVADLKQQLARSQTLFPENPSVWIKDLAGYLNLHLTAQDTEPTLSSHPYDYPYCLTGKELRGVIKGLIGRCSSALPDFFDHCVYTMLRELDRQSGEPLHGYRVCIQAVLQDKPKIATQNLPEYLEMLRSVQNRPVKCLTIMWALGQAGFYDLSQGLRVWLGIMLPVLGVKSLSSYAIAYLERLLSLHSNLTKGFGIMGPKEFFPLLDFAFMPKNALSPSLQEQLRRLYPRLKVLAFGAKPENTLHTYLPSFLSRATPHCPDDMKREVTCGPFIFLSFYL
;
A
#
# COMPACT_ATOMS: atom_id res chain seq x y z
N MET A 1 -13.61 -0.05 -63.29
CA MET A 1 -13.66 -1.52 -63.37
C MET A 1 -13.64 -2.07 -61.94
N ALA A 2 -14.52 -3.04 -61.67
CA ALA A 2 -14.75 -3.94 -60.52
C ALA A 2 -13.63 -4.09 -59.45
N SER A 3 -13.82 -4.54 -58.20
CA SER A 3 -14.92 -4.86 -57.26
C SER A 3 -14.20 -5.25 -55.94
N ASN A 4 -14.46 -4.61 -54.79
CA ASN A 4 -15.25 -5.07 -53.63
C ASN A 4 -14.75 -6.27 -52.77
N ASN A 5 -14.71 -6.01 -51.44
CA ASN A 5 -14.94 -6.85 -50.24
C ASN A 5 -13.95 -7.94 -49.72
N GLY A 6 -13.35 -7.68 -48.53
CA GLY A 6 -13.84 -8.11 -47.20
C GLY A 6 -13.65 -9.56 -46.68
N SER A 7 -12.96 -9.73 -45.53
CA SER A 7 -13.19 -10.73 -44.42
C SER A 7 -11.99 -10.71 -43.44
N VAL A 8 -12.09 -10.32 -42.16
CA VAL A 8 -12.56 -10.98 -40.91
C VAL A 8 -11.82 -12.29 -40.51
N GLY A 9 -10.90 -12.15 -39.55
CA GLY A 9 -10.69 -12.94 -38.31
C GLY A 9 -10.43 -14.46 -38.33
N LYS A 10 -9.31 -14.91 -37.73
CA LYS A 10 -9.28 -16.05 -36.80
C LYS A 10 -7.96 -16.18 -36.03
N TRP A 11 -8.08 -16.47 -34.74
CA TRP A 11 -7.02 -16.82 -33.80
C TRP A 11 -6.44 -18.21 -34.09
N GLU A 12 -5.11 -18.35 -34.01
CA GLU A 12 -4.46 -19.65 -34.12
C GLU A 12 -3.56 -19.93 -32.90
N VAL A 13 -3.86 -21.06 -32.24
CA VAL A 13 -3.22 -21.59 -31.04
C VAL A 13 -2.06 -22.49 -31.48
N VAL A 14 -0.83 -22.16 -31.09
CA VAL A 14 0.33 -23.04 -31.37
C VAL A 14 0.67 -23.91 -30.17
N LYS A 15 0.54 -25.22 -30.39
CA LYS A 15 0.89 -26.32 -29.47
C LYS A 15 2.41 -26.47 -29.33
N LYS A 16 2.81 -26.92 -28.14
CA LYS A 16 4.14 -27.40 -27.74
C LYS A 16 4.81 -28.31 -28.79
N GLY A 17 5.98 -27.90 -29.26
CA GLY A 17 6.92 -28.69 -30.05
C GLY A 17 8.11 -29.17 -29.23
N LYS A 18 8.50 -30.42 -29.49
CA LYS A 18 9.42 -31.28 -28.73
C LYS A 18 10.88 -31.05 -29.14
N LYS A 19 11.77 -31.24 -28.17
CA LYS A 19 13.22 -31.10 -28.22
C LYS A 19 13.86 -32.12 -29.18
N ASN A 20 14.73 -31.67 -30.08
CA ASN A 20 15.73 -32.48 -30.78
C ASN A 20 17.04 -31.66 -30.85
N SER A 21 18.13 -32.20 -30.32
CA SER A 21 19.49 -31.80 -30.69
C SER A 21 20.37 -33.02 -30.48
N ASN A 22 21.04 -33.42 -31.56
CA ASN A 22 22.06 -34.45 -31.58
C ASN A 22 23.26 -33.92 -32.36
N ASN A 23 24.44 -34.47 -32.04
CA ASN A 23 25.78 -34.25 -32.61
C ASN A 23 26.46 -32.93 -32.24
N SER A 24 27.76 -32.87 -31.95
CA SER A 24 28.92 -33.80 -31.95
C SER A 24 30.09 -32.91 -31.49
N GLY A 25 31.15 -33.28 -30.79
CA GLY A 25 31.85 -34.54 -30.55
C GLY A 25 33.32 -34.14 -30.32
N GLY A 26 34.06 -34.92 -29.52
CA GLY A 26 35.53 -34.97 -29.62
C GLY A 26 36.35 -34.54 -28.40
N GLY A 27 36.85 -35.56 -27.66
CA GLY A 27 38.28 -35.65 -27.38
C GLY A 27 38.75 -35.43 -25.93
N GLY A 28 39.26 -36.50 -25.31
CA GLY A 28 40.31 -36.39 -24.28
C GLY A 28 40.05 -37.07 -22.94
N LYS A 29 40.38 -38.37 -22.83
CA LYS A 29 40.63 -39.07 -21.56
C LYS A 29 42.14 -39.12 -21.30
N VAL A 30 42.59 -38.76 -20.10
CA VAL A 30 43.71 -39.42 -19.39
C VAL A 30 43.40 -39.41 -17.88
N ALA A 31 43.78 -40.48 -17.19
CA ALA A 31 43.32 -40.92 -15.88
C ALA A 31 44.35 -40.71 -14.73
N ALA A 32 43.89 -41.05 -13.52
CA ALA A 32 44.62 -41.36 -12.27
C ALA A 32 45.02 -40.12 -11.41
N ASP A 33 44.91 -40.08 -10.07
CA ASP A 33 44.56 -41.08 -9.04
C ASP A 33 44.27 -40.36 -7.69
N LYS A 34 43.77 -41.12 -6.70
CA LYS A 34 43.65 -40.88 -5.22
C LYS A 34 42.33 -40.35 -4.62
N LYS A 35 41.57 -41.33 -4.06
CA LYS A 35 41.14 -41.52 -2.64
C LYS A 35 40.64 -40.28 -1.85
N ALA A 36 39.56 -40.29 -1.06
CA ALA A 36 38.82 -41.35 -0.37
C ALA A 36 37.49 -40.81 0.25
N SER A 37 36.65 -41.76 0.72
CA SER A 37 35.40 -41.65 1.49
C SER A 37 34.14 -41.37 0.64
N GLY A 38 33.24 -42.31 0.32
CA GLY A 38 32.61 -43.40 1.10
C GLY A 38 31.14 -43.01 1.34
N GLU A 39 30.20 -43.27 0.40
CA GLU A 39 29.20 -44.37 0.43
C GLU A 39 28.49 -44.54 1.80
N ARG A 40 27.16 -44.71 1.96
CA ARG A 40 25.98 -44.87 1.09
C ARG A 40 24.75 -45.02 2.02
N LYS A 41 23.57 -44.82 1.43
CA LYS A 41 22.29 -45.52 1.65
C LYS A 41 21.30 -45.07 2.73
N ALA A 42 20.05 -45.11 2.25
CA ALA A 42 18.75 -44.92 2.87
C ALA A 42 18.16 -46.23 3.43
N LEU A 43 16.92 -46.11 3.94
CA LEU A 43 16.03 -47.07 4.64
C LEU A 43 16.26 -47.10 6.16
N GLY A 44 15.26 -47.12 7.04
CA GLY A 44 13.82 -47.29 6.89
C GLY A 44 13.15 -47.15 8.27
N GLU A 45 11.82 -47.13 8.24
CA GLU A 45 10.86 -46.74 9.29
C GLU A 45 10.93 -47.48 10.63
N SER A 46 10.41 -46.85 11.69
CA SER A 46 9.74 -47.56 12.79
C SER A 46 8.43 -46.87 13.16
N ASN A 47 7.39 -47.69 13.16
CA ASN A 47 5.96 -47.44 13.35
C ASN A 47 5.58 -47.14 14.81
N GLN A 48 4.56 -46.28 15.02
CA GLN A 48 3.38 -46.59 15.84
C GLN A 48 2.26 -45.51 15.69
N PRO A 49 0.99 -45.78 16.09
CA PRO A 49 -0.06 -46.23 15.20
C PRO A 49 -1.13 -45.17 14.83
N SER A 50 -1.80 -45.47 13.72
CA SER A 50 -3.03 -44.89 13.14
C SER A 50 -3.99 -44.26 14.16
N ARG A 51 -4.25 -42.96 13.99
CA ARG A 51 -5.42 -42.26 14.55
C ARG A 51 -6.33 -41.88 13.37
N PRO A 52 -7.63 -42.23 13.37
CA PRO A 52 -8.51 -41.90 12.27
C PRO A 52 -8.69 -40.37 12.18
N PRO A 53 -8.79 -39.80 10.96
CA PRO A 53 -9.01 -38.37 10.82
C PRO A 53 -10.36 -38.00 11.45
N VAL A 54 -10.31 -37.06 12.39
CA VAL A 54 -11.47 -36.45 13.02
C VAL A 54 -12.31 -35.80 11.92
N LYS A 55 -13.51 -36.34 11.67
CA LYS A 55 -14.54 -35.70 10.85
C LYS A 55 -14.88 -34.37 11.50
N MET A 56 -14.47 -33.25 10.91
CA MET A 56 -15.03 -31.96 11.27
C MET A 56 -16.51 -31.98 10.89
N SER A 57 -17.37 -31.80 11.89
CA SER A 57 -18.79 -31.54 11.69
C SER A 57 -18.94 -30.29 10.84
N GLU A 58 -19.69 -30.40 9.74
CA GLU A 58 -20.10 -29.27 8.91
C GLU A 58 -20.75 -28.21 9.82
N SER A 59 -20.17 -27.01 9.84
CA SER A 59 -20.80 -25.88 10.52
C SER A 59 -22.09 -25.51 9.77
N LEU A 60 -23.07 -24.99 10.49
CA LEU A 60 -24.43 -24.66 10.03
C LEU A 60 -24.52 -23.78 8.76
N TYR A 61 -23.40 -23.27 8.27
CA TYR A 61 -23.29 -22.49 7.03
C TYR A 61 -23.37 -23.36 5.75
N ASP A 62 -22.91 -24.62 5.78
CA ASP A 62 -22.86 -25.49 4.58
C ASP A 62 -24.24 -26.11 4.20
N SER A 63 -25.21 -26.09 5.13
CA SER A 63 -26.58 -26.61 4.88
C SER A 63 -27.48 -25.63 4.11
N LEU A 64 -27.10 -24.36 3.98
CA LEU A 64 -27.91 -23.34 3.29
C LEU A 64 -27.64 -23.29 1.77
N GLU A 65 -26.43 -23.64 1.31
CA GLU A 65 -26.10 -23.61 -0.12
C GLU A 65 -26.58 -24.83 -0.92
N LYS A 66 -26.88 -25.96 -0.25
CA LYS A 66 -27.32 -27.21 -0.92
C LYS A 66 -28.83 -27.32 -1.18
N VAL A 67 -29.64 -26.36 -0.75
CA VAL A 67 -31.10 -26.33 -1.00
C VAL A 67 -31.47 -25.65 -2.34
N GLY A 68 -30.53 -24.99 -3.01
CA GLY A 68 -30.82 -24.17 -4.19
C GLY A 68 -30.75 -24.85 -5.57
N LYS A 69 -30.34 -26.12 -5.70
CA LYS A 69 -30.10 -26.74 -7.03
C LYS A 69 -30.43 -28.23 -7.10
N LYS A 70 -31.71 -28.60 -7.12
CA LYS A 70 -32.20 -29.81 -7.81
C LYS A 70 -33.65 -29.66 -8.24
N GLN A 71 -33.88 -29.49 -9.53
CA GLN A 71 -34.93 -30.15 -10.32
C GLN A 71 -34.95 -29.55 -11.73
N ASN A 72 -34.42 -30.28 -12.73
CA ASN A 72 -35.13 -30.48 -13.99
C ASN A 72 -34.43 -31.54 -14.86
N LYS A 73 -35.08 -32.70 -15.05
CA LYS A 73 -34.77 -33.62 -16.14
C LYS A 73 -35.95 -34.57 -16.38
N GLU A 74 -36.78 -34.22 -17.36
CA GLU A 74 -37.58 -35.06 -18.28
C GLU A 74 -38.53 -34.07 -18.99
N GLN A 75 -38.78 -34.04 -20.29
CA GLN A 75 -38.78 -35.03 -21.36
C GLN A 75 -38.91 -34.23 -22.70
N VAL A 76 -38.53 -34.81 -23.84
CA VAL A 76 -38.68 -34.29 -25.24
C VAL A 76 -39.64 -35.29 -25.95
N PRO A 77 -40.56 -34.98 -26.91
CA PRO A 77 -40.41 -34.20 -28.19
C PRO A 77 -41.72 -33.50 -28.71
N PRO A 78 -41.97 -33.15 -30.01
CA PRO A 78 -41.22 -32.52 -31.14
C PRO A 78 -41.90 -31.20 -31.66
N PRO A 79 -41.46 -30.54 -32.79
CA PRO A 79 -41.73 -29.12 -33.09
C PRO A 79 -42.86 -28.85 -34.11
N SER A 80 -43.56 -27.71 -33.95
CA SER A 80 -44.38 -27.07 -34.99
C SER A 80 -44.51 -25.55 -34.76
N GLU A 81 -44.14 -24.71 -35.73
CA GLU A 81 -44.69 -23.34 -35.91
C GLU A 81 -46.04 -23.44 -36.68
N PRO A 82 -46.83 -22.37 -36.96
CA PRO A 82 -46.74 -20.95 -36.58
C PRO A 82 -48.09 -20.32 -36.08
N GLN A 83 -48.04 -19.01 -35.81
CA GLN A 83 -49.12 -18.00 -35.98
C GLN A 83 -50.20 -17.75 -34.89
N ASN A 84 -50.16 -16.49 -34.43
CA ASN A 84 -51.26 -15.50 -34.36
C ASN A 84 -52.21 -15.40 -33.14
N LYS A 85 -52.46 -14.11 -32.81
CA LYS A 85 -53.59 -13.46 -32.10
C LYS A 85 -53.48 -13.19 -30.58
N LYS A 86 -53.23 -11.90 -30.30
CA LYS A 86 -53.80 -10.98 -29.25
C LYS A 86 -55.18 -11.40 -28.68
N PRO A 87 -55.75 -10.71 -27.65
CA PRO A 87 -55.20 -10.00 -26.48
C PRO A 87 -56.04 -10.23 -25.17
N SER A 88 -55.77 -9.44 -24.12
CA SER A 88 -56.64 -9.12 -22.95
C SER A 88 -56.67 -10.16 -21.80
N SER A 89 -56.81 -9.84 -20.52
CA SER A 89 -56.98 -8.60 -19.76
C SER A 89 -56.71 -8.87 -18.26
N SER A 90 -56.16 -7.87 -17.58
CA SER A 90 -56.36 -7.47 -16.16
C SER A 90 -56.42 -8.51 -15.02
N LYS A 91 -55.46 -8.40 -14.08
CA LYS A 91 -55.71 -8.44 -12.62
C LYS A 91 -54.63 -7.62 -11.85
N PRO A 92 -54.95 -7.09 -10.65
CA PRO A 92 -54.43 -5.82 -10.10
C PRO A 92 -53.07 -5.93 -9.40
N PRO A 93 -52.35 -4.81 -9.17
CA PRO A 93 -51.02 -4.86 -8.56
C PRO A 93 -51.12 -5.07 -7.04
N LYS A 94 -50.54 -6.17 -6.56
CA LYS A 94 -50.16 -6.31 -5.15
C LYS A 94 -49.00 -5.36 -4.86
N LYS A 95 -49.19 -4.44 -3.93
CA LYS A 95 -48.12 -3.64 -3.32
C LYS A 95 -47.07 -4.58 -2.74
N SER A 96 -45.90 -4.65 -3.37
CA SER A 96 -44.70 -5.23 -2.79
C SER A 96 -44.03 -4.18 -1.91
N TYR A 97 -43.93 -4.46 -0.62
CA TYR A 97 -43.01 -3.77 0.28
C TYR A 97 -41.59 -3.93 -0.25
N SER A 98 -40.98 -2.84 -0.72
CA SER A 98 -39.57 -2.79 -1.06
C SER A 98 -38.76 -2.66 0.22
N SER A 99 -38.21 -3.79 0.68
CA SER A 99 -37.04 -3.81 1.55
C SER A 99 -35.88 -3.17 0.78
N ASN A 100 -35.60 -1.90 1.06
CA ASN A 100 -34.47 -1.17 0.49
C ASN A 100 -33.15 -1.67 1.12
N THR A 101 -32.63 -2.78 0.62
CA THR A 101 -31.18 -2.98 0.60
C THR A 101 -30.68 -2.32 -0.66
N ALA A 102 -30.42 -1.01 -0.60
CA ALA A 102 -29.83 -0.27 -1.71
C ALA A 102 -28.43 -0.84 -1.98
N SER A 103 -28.20 -1.34 -3.18
CA SER A 103 -26.85 -1.64 -3.65
C SER A 103 -25.99 -0.38 -3.58
N PRO A 104 -24.71 -0.48 -3.17
CA PRO A 104 -23.85 0.69 -3.06
C PRO A 104 -23.79 1.42 -4.41
N THR A 105 -24.16 2.70 -4.39
CA THR A 105 -24.12 3.55 -5.58
C THR A 105 -22.67 3.92 -5.85
N THR A 106 -22.13 3.48 -7.00
CA THR A 106 -20.77 3.84 -7.42
C THR A 106 -20.81 5.15 -8.20
N TYR A 107 -20.11 6.17 -7.70
CA TYR A 107 -19.98 7.48 -8.33
C TYR A 107 -18.81 7.50 -9.34
N LYS A 108 -18.86 8.44 -10.30
CA LYS A 108 -17.76 8.61 -11.27
C LYS A 108 -16.54 9.27 -10.63
N THR A 109 -16.78 10.21 -9.74
CA THR A 109 -15.74 10.97 -9.04
C THR A 109 -15.99 10.94 -7.53
N LEU A 110 -14.93 11.10 -6.75
CA LEU A 110 -15.04 11.13 -5.30
C LEU A 110 -15.76 12.40 -4.82
N GLU A 111 -15.61 13.51 -5.54
CA GLU A 111 -16.30 14.78 -5.31
C GLU A 111 -17.83 14.63 -5.41
N GLU A 112 -18.31 13.85 -6.38
CA GLU A 112 -19.74 13.51 -6.49
C GLU A 112 -20.22 12.69 -5.29
N ALA A 113 -19.43 11.71 -4.85
CA ALA A 113 -19.75 10.89 -3.68
C ALA A 113 -19.85 11.74 -2.41
N PHE A 114 -18.93 12.70 -2.20
CA PHE A 114 -18.99 13.63 -1.07
C PHE A 114 -20.19 14.56 -1.12
N LYS A 115 -20.62 15.01 -2.31
CA LYS A 115 -21.81 15.85 -2.47
C LYS A 115 -23.10 15.09 -2.19
N ALA A 116 -23.13 13.79 -2.50
CA ALA A 116 -24.29 12.93 -2.29
C ALA A 116 -24.36 12.30 -0.89
N LEU A 117 -23.31 12.46 -0.06
CA LEU A 117 -23.25 11.90 1.28
C LEU A 117 -24.28 12.55 2.21
N ASP A 118 -25.17 11.74 2.78
CA ASP A 118 -26.14 12.20 3.77
C ASP A 118 -25.49 12.29 5.16
N VAL A 119 -25.11 13.51 5.55
CA VAL A 119 -24.49 13.76 6.86
C VAL A 119 -25.51 13.62 8.00
N ALA A 120 -26.81 13.79 7.74
CA ALA A 120 -27.84 13.62 8.75
C ALA A 120 -28.05 12.14 9.10
N ASP A 121 -28.09 11.27 8.09
CA ASP A 121 -28.13 9.81 8.28
C ASP A 121 -26.86 9.33 9.01
N LEU A 122 -25.66 9.79 8.62
CA LEU A 122 -24.42 9.49 9.35
C LEU A 122 -24.54 9.85 10.85
N LYS A 123 -25.04 11.05 11.18
CA LYS A 123 -25.25 11.47 12.58
C LYS A 123 -26.22 10.55 13.30
N GLN A 124 -27.29 10.11 12.65
CA GLN A 124 -28.27 9.18 13.22
C GLN A 124 -27.65 7.80 13.48
N GLN A 125 -26.89 7.25 12.53
CA GLN A 125 -26.20 5.97 12.69
C GLN A 125 -25.17 6.02 13.83
N LEU A 126 -24.39 7.10 13.91
CA LEU A 126 -23.46 7.30 15.02
C LEU A 126 -24.19 7.42 16.36
N ALA A 127 -25.26 8.22 16.46
CA ALA A 127 -26.04 8.34 17.69
C ALA A 127 -26.60 6.99 18.15
N ARG A 128 -27.05 6.15 17.22
CA ARG A 128 -27.50 4.78 17.50
C ARG A 128 -26.36 3.91 18.02
N SER A 129 -25.19 3.94 17.38
CA SER A 129 -24.00 3.21 17.83
C SER A 129 -23.58 3.62 19.24
N GLN A 130 -23.58 4.93 19.53
CA GLN A 130 -23.27 5.47 20.86
C GLN A 130 -24.29 5.05 21.93
N THR A 131 -25.57 4.92 21.56
CA THR A 131 -26.61 4.46 22.47
C THR A 131 -26.50 2.96 22.78
N LEU A 132 -26.17 2.15 21.75
CA LEU A 132 -26.03 0.70 21.91
C LEU A 132 -24.72 0.31 22.60
N PHE A 133 -23.65 1.10 22.42
CA PHE A 133 -22.32 0.81 22.92
C PHE A 133 -21.69 2.03 23.64
N PRO A 134 -22.28 2.54 24.74
CA PRO A 134 -21.90 3.80 25.38
C PRO A 134 -20.46 3.82 25.93
N GLU A 135 -19.89 2.67 26.26
CA GLU A 135 -18.53 2.55 26.82
C GLU A 135 -17.51 2.00 25.81
N ASN A 136 -17.85 1.97 24.51
CA ASN A 136 -16.99 1.37 23.49
C ASN A 136 -16.65 2.36 22.36
N PRO A 137 -15.73 3.30 22.60
CA PRO A 137 -15.34 4.30 21.60
C PRO A 137 -14.74 3.69 20.33
N SER A 138 -14.20 2.46 20.40
CA SER A 138 -13.68 1.72 19.24
C SER A 138 -14.78 1.39 18.23
N VAL A 139 -15.99 1.04 18.71
CA VAL A 139 -17.12 0.73 17.84
C VAL A 139 -17.54 1.97 17.07
N TRP A 140 -17.64 3.13 17.73
CA TRP A 140 -18.14 4.36 17.09
C TRP A 140 -17.26 4.83 15.94
N ILE A 141 -15.93 4.79 16.12
CA ILE A 141 -14.98 5.21 15.08
C ILE A 141 -14.87 4.19 13.95
N LYS A 142 -15.07 2.90 14.24
CA LYS A 142 -15.17 1.86 13.20
C LYS A 142 -16.46 1.99 12.39
N ASP A 143 -17.58 2.30 13.04
CA ASP A 143 -18.85 2.56 12.35
C ASP A 143 -18.75 3.82 11.48
N LEU A 144 -18.07 4.87 11.94
CA LEU A 144 -17.74 6.04 11.12
C LEU A 144 -16.96 5.64 9.87
N ALA A 145 -15.87 4.87 10.03
CA ALA A 145 -15.04 4.46 8.90
C ALA A 145 -15.81 3.57 7.92
N GLY A 146 -16.59 2.62 8.44
CA GLY A 146 -17.42 1.71 7.65
C GLY A 146 -18.50 2.46 6.86
N TYR A 147 -19.19 3.39 7.51
CA TYR A 147 -20.18 4.25 6.84
C TYR A 147 -19.54 5.06 5.72
N LEU A 148 -18.46 5.78 6.03
CA LEU A 148 -17.77 6.57 5.02
C LEU A 148 -17.27 5.70 3.87
N ASN A 149 -16.77 4.49 4.14
CA ASN A 149 -16.28 3.62 3.08
C ASN A 149 -17.39 3.08 2.18
N LEU A 150 -18.56 2.79 2.75
CA LEU A 150 -19.73 2.34 2.01
C LEU A 150 -20.28 3.43 1.08
N HIS A 151 -20.34 4.67 1.58
CA HIS A 151 -20.97 5.77 0.86
C HIS A 151 -20.00 6.56 -0.04
N LEU A 152 -18.70 6.56 0.26
CA LEU A 152 -17.67 7.17 -0.59
C LEU A 152 -17.15 6.17 -1.63
N THR A 153 -18.07 5.58 -2.41
CA THR A 153 -17.73 4.60 -3.44
C THR A 153 -17.54 5.28 -4.78
N ALA A 154 -16.30 5.50 -5.19
CA ALA A 154 -15.94 6.07 -6.49
C ALA A 154 -14.76 5.29 -7.10
N GLN A 155 -14.59 5.38 -8.42
CA GLN A 155 -13.44 4.74 -9.10
C GLN A 155 -12.13 5.14 -8.42
N ASP A 156 -11.32 4.14 -8.03
CA ASP A 156 -10.09 4.40 -7.29
C ASP A 156 -9.07 5.06 -8.23
N THR A 157 -8.67 6.28 -7.89
CA THR A 157 -7.54 6.94 -8.53
C THR A 157 -6.32 6.59 -7.70
N GLU A 158 -5.29 6.05 -8.36
CA GLU A 158 -4.06 5.54 -7.74
C GLU A 158 -3.63 6.36 -6.50
N PRO A 159 -3.46 5.72 -5.34
CA PRO A 159 -3.20 6.40 -4.08
C PRO A 159 -1.76 6.84 -3.90
N THR A 160 -0.90 6.57 -4.88
CA THR A 160 0.41 7.17 -4.96
C THR A 160 0.27 8.69 -4.99
N LEU A 161 1.32 9.42 -4.55
CA LEU A 161 1.32 10.89 -4.41
C LEU A 161 0.78 11.54 -5.69
N SER A 162 -0.52 11.73 -5.73
CA SER A 162 -1.26 11.99 -6.95
C SER A 162 -1.13 13.47 -7.27
N SER A 163 -1.66 13.89 -8.42
CA SER A 163 -1.84 15.30 -8.77
C SER A 163 -2.68 16.10 -7.74
N HIS A 164 -3.21 15.44 -6.71
CA HIS A 164 -4.04 16.02 -5.67
C HIS A 164 -3.22 16.63 -4.52
N PRO A 165 -3.81 17.59 -3.79
CA PRO A 165 -3.19 18.16 -2.59
C PRO A 165 -2.98 17.10 -1.49
N TYR A 166 -2.14 17.40 -0.51
CA TYR A 166 -1.63 16.39 0.44
C TYR A 166 -2.70 15.92 1.40
N ASP A 167 -3.74 16.73 1.57
CA ASP A 167 -4.89 16.52 2.42
C ASP A 167 -6.06 15.87 1.65
N TYR A 168 -5.89 15.46 0.40
CA TYR A 168 -6.87 14.67 -0.34
C TYR A 168 -6.88 13.20 0.15
N PRO A 169 -8.05 12.55 0.32
CA PRO A 169 -9.41 13.04 0.04
C PRO A 169 -10.06 13.85 1.18
N TYR A 170 -9.43 13.96 2.35
CA TYR A 170 -10.03 14.63 3.50
C TYR A 170 -10.36 16.12 3.27
N CYS A 171 -9.67 16.80 2.35
CA CYS A 171 -9.98 18.17 1.93
C CYS A 171 -11.38 18.33 1.31
N LEU A 172 -11.93 17.26 0.73
CA LEU A 172 -13.29 17.24 0.17
C LEU A 172 -14.38 17.25 1.26
N THR A 173 -14.02 17.00 2.53
CA THR A 173 -14.99 17.05 3.61
C THR A 173 -15.48 18.49 3.84
N GLY A 174 -16.79 18.69 3.65
CA GLY A 174 -17.47 19.94 4.00
C GLY A 174 -17.37 20.25 5.50
N LYS A 175 -17.64 21.51 5.88
CA LYS A 175 -17.52 21.99 7.27
C LYS A 175 -18.30 21.13 8.27
N GLU A 176 -19.52 20.72 7.89
CA GLU A 176 -20.39 19.91 8.75
C GLU A 176 -19.81 18.53 9.02
N LEU A 177 -19.48 17.77 7.97
CA LEU A 177 -18.87 16.44 8.09
C LEU A 177 -17.55 16.49 8.85
N ARG A 178 -16.70 17.49 8.57
CA ARG A 178 -15.45 17.71 9.29
C ARG A 178 -15.68 17.92 10.78
N GLY A 179 -16.73 18.66 11.15
CA GLY A 179 -17.16 18.86 12.53
C GLY A 179 -17.58 17.56 13.21
N VAL A 180 -18.37 16.72 12.53
CA VAL A 180 -18.78 15.40 13.04
C VAL A 180 -17.57 14.50 13.28
N ILE A 181 -16.68 14.39 12.30
CA ILE A 181 -15.47 13.56 12.38
C ILE A 181 -14.58 14.02 13.54
N LYS A 182 -14.27 15.33 13.62
CA LYS A 182 -13.43 15.88 14.69
C LYS A 182 -14.05 15.70 16.08
N GLY A 183 -15.35 15.96 16.20
CA GLY A 183 -16.08 15.78 17.47
C GLY A 183 -16.10 14.32 17.95
N LEU A 184 -16.17 13.36 17.02
CA LEU A 184 -16.07 11.95 17.38
C LEU A 184 -14.63 11.56 17.78
N ILE A 185 -13.64 11.89 16.94
CA ILE A 185 -12.22 11.57 17.18
C ILE A 185 -11.74 12.14 18.53
N GLY A 186 -12.13 13.37 18.88
CA GLY A 186 -11.76 13.98 20.16
C GLY A 186 -12.22 13.17 21.37
N ARG A 187 -13.42 12.56 21.30
CA ARG A 187 -14.00 11.72 22.36
C ARG A 187 -13.40 10.32 22.41
N CYS A 188 -12.79 9.84 21.32
CA CYS A 188 -12.26 8.48 21.22
C CYS A 188 -10.74 8.40 21.42
N SER A 189 -10.14 9.38 22.11
CA SER A 189 -8.69 9.58 22.18
C SER A 189 -7.86 8.34 22.53
N SER A 190 -8.33 7.48 23.44
CA SER A 190 -7.64 6.25 23.86
C SER A 190 -7.71 5.12 22.82
N ALA A 191 -8.74 5.10 21.97
CA ALA A 191 -8.96 4.06 20.97
C ALA A 191 -8.34 4.39 19.59
N LEU A 192 -7.77 5.59 19.43
CA LEU A 192 -7.25 6.05 18.14
C LEU A 192 -6.04 5.25 17.62
N PRO A 193 -5.07 4.79 18.44
CA PRO A 193 -3.99 3.94 17.95
C PRO A 193 -4.52 2.63 17.33
N ASP A 194 -5.34 1.89 18.06
CA ASP A 194 -5.94 0.64 17.58
C ASP A 194 -6.85 0.86 16.35
N PHE A 195 -7.50 2.02 16.29
CA PHE A 195 -8.33 2.39 15.14
C PHE A 195 -7.49 2.72 13.90
N PHE A 196 -6.36 3.41 14.07
CA PHE A 196 -5.43 3.65 12.98
C PHE A 196 -4.91 2.32 12.41
N ASP A 197 -4.46 1.43 13.29
CA ASP A 197 -4.05 0.07 12.92
C ASP A 197 -5.18 -0.66 12.19
N HIS A 198 -6.39 -0.65 12.75
CA HIS A 198 -7.56 -1.25 12.13
C HIS A 198 -7.81 -0.73 10.71
N CYS A 199 -7.69 0.58 10.48
CA CYS A 199 -7.86 1.18 9.16
C CYS A 199 -6.79 0.64 8.18
N VAL A 200 -5.51 0.62 8.59
CA VAL A 200 -4.41 0.12 7.74
C VAL A 200 -4.60 -1.36 7.43
N TYR A 201 -4.80 -2.21 8.44
CA TYR A 201 -4.99 -3.65 8.24
C TYR A 201 -6.22 -3.97 7.40
N THR A 202 -7.31 -3.21 7.60
CA THR A 202 -8.53 -3.40 6.79
C THR A 202 -8.27 -3.03 5.35
N MET A 203 -7.67 -1.87 5.06
CA MET A 203 -7.28 -1.51 3.69
C MET A 203 -6.42 -2.60 3.03
N LEU A 204 -5.44 -3.15 3.75
CA LEU A 204 -4.59 -4.22 3.22
C LEU A 204 -5.31 -5.54 2.97
N ARG A 205 -6.32 -5.86 3.78
CA ARG A 205 -7.17 -7.04 3.59
C ARG A 205 -8.12 -6.84 2.41
N GLU A 206 -8.73 -5.67 2.28
CA GLU A 206 -9.66 -5.36 1.20
C GLU A 206 -8.95 -5.33 -0.16
N LEU A 207 -7.67 -4.94 -0.22
CA LEU A 207 -6.86 -5.03 -1.46
C LEU A 207 -6.68 -6.46 -2.00
N ASP A 208 -6.92 -7.51 -1.20
CA ASP A 208 -6.91 -8.90 -1.69
C ASP A 208 -8.25 -9.35 -2.28
N ARG A 209 -9.32 -8.57 -2.06
CA ARG A 209 -10.66 -8.92 -2.55
C ARG A 209 -10.78 -8.57 -4.03
N GLN A 210 -11.33 -9.51 -4.80
CA GLN A 210 -11.53 -9.36 -6.24
C GLN A 210 -12.51 -8.24 -6.61
N SER A 211 -13.35 -7.80 -5.67
CA SER A 211 -14.33 -6.73 -5.88
C SER A 211 -13.70 -5.35 -6.08
N GLY A 212 -12.44 -5.13 -5.66
CA GLY A 212 -11.75 -3.84 -5.82
C GLY A 212 -12.50 -2.68 -5.16
N GLU A 213 -13.18 -2.94 -4.03
CA GLU A 213 -13.96 -1.94 -3.31
C GLU A 213 -13.06 -0.73 -2.95
N PRO A 214 -13.51 0.50 -3.22
CA PRO A 214 -12.74 1.69 -2.89
C PRO A 214 -12.52 1.82 -1.38
N LEU A 215 -11.38 2.42 -1.02
CA LEU A 215 -10.90 2.52 0.36
C LEU A 215 -11.00 3.94 0.92
N HIS A 216 -11.83 4.79 0.30
CA HIS A 216 -11.86 6.23 0.55
C HIS A 216 -12.26 6.59 1.98
N GLY A 217 -13.17 5.83 2.59
CA GLY A 217 -13.58 6.06 3.98
C GLY A 217 -12.43 5.88 4.96
N TYR A 218 -11.66 4.80 4.82
CA TYR A 218 -10.49 4.55 5.66
C TYR A 218 -9.40 5.61 5.44
N ARG A 219 -9.20 6.06 4.20
CA ARG A 219 -8.26 7.16 3.88
C ARG A 219 -8.64 8.46 4.58
N VAL A 220 -9.91 8.84 4.53
CA VAL A 220 -10.47 10.01 5.23
C VAL A 220 -10.20 9.91 6.73
N CYS A 221 -10.50 8.76 7.33
CA CYS A 221 -10.30 8.54 8.76
C CYS A 221 -8.81 8.63 9.17
N ILE A 222 -7.91 8.00 8.41
CA ILE A 222 -6.46 8.07 8.65
C ILE A 222 -5.99 9.54 8.63
N GLN A 223 -6.37 10.30 7.61
CA GLN A 223 -5.98 11.72 7.50
C GLN A 223 -6.56 12.56 8.64
N ALA A 224 -7.81 12.33 9.02
CA ALA A 224 -8.45 13.04 10.12
C ALA A 224 -7.75 12.77 11.47
N VAL A 225 -7.36 11.52 11.74
CA VAL A 225 -6.64 11.14 12.95
C VAL A 225 -5.24 11.76 12.98
N LEU A 226 -4.49 11.63 11.88
CA LEU A 226 -3.10 12.07 11.83
C LEU A 226 -2.92 13.58 11.67
N GLN A 227 -3.97 14.30 11.26
CA GLN A 227 -3.99 15.76 11.31
C GLN A 227 -3.88 16.29 12.76
N ASP A 228 -4.52 15.63 13.72
CA ASP A 228 -4.50 16.05 15.13
C ASP A 228 -3.43 15.32 15.94
N LYS A 229 -3.23 14.03 15.67
CA LYS A 229 -2.33 13.16 16.44
C LYS A 229 -1.32 12.42 15.55
N PRO A 230 -0.39 13.14 14.89
CA PRO A 230 0.57 12.55 13.96
C PRO A 230 1.49 11.50 14.60
N LYS A 231 1.73 11.59 15.92
CA LYS A 231 2.57 10.62 16.65
C LYS A 231 2.07 9.19 16.57
N ILE A 232 0.76 8.97 16.39
CA ILE A 232 0.16 7.62 16.30
C ILE A 232 0.84 6.78 15.21
N ALA A 233 1.11 7.38 14.03
CA ALA A 233 1.78 6.69 12.93
C ALA A 233 3.22 6.23 13.25
N THR A 234 3.82 6.73 14.32
CA THR A 234 5.22 6.47 14.67
C THR A 234 5.42 5.67 15.95
N GLN A 235 4.34 5.32 16.66
CA GLN A 235 4.43 4.58 17.93
C GLN A 235 5.03 3.18 17.72
N ASN A 236 4.64 2.49 16.65
CA ASN A 236 5.03 1.10 16.38
C ASN A 236 5.67 0.93 14.99
N LEU A 237 6.59 1.82 14.59
CA LEU A 237 7.27 1.73 13.29
C LEU A 237 7.93 0.36 12.99
N PRO A 238 8.56 -0.34 13.96
CA PRO A 238 9.13 -1.65 13.70
C PRO A 238 8.11 -2.69 13.21
N GLU A 239 6.92 -2.71 13.80
CA GLU A 239 5.83 -3.64 13.42
C GLU A 239 5.34 -3.32 12.00
N TYR A 240 5.19 -2.03 11.68
CA TYR A 240 4.82 -1.60 10.32
C TYR A 240 5.90 -1.92 9.28
N LEU A 241 7.18 -1.84 9.64
CA LEU A 241 8.27 -2.22 8.75
C LEU A 241 8.27 -3.73 8.51
N GLU A 242 8.02 -4.55 9.53
CA GLU A 242 7.88 -6.00 9.40
C GLU A 242 6.68 -6.35 8.51
N MET A 243 5.54 -5.70 8.74
CA MET A 243 4.37 -5.83 7.89
C MET A 243 4.69 -5.48 6.43
N LEU A 244 5.37 -4.36 6.18
CA LEU A 244 5.76 -3.94 4.83
C LEU A 244 6.64 -5.00 4.16
N ARG A 245 7.62 -5.55 4.90
CA ARG A 245 8.50 -6.63 4.40
C ARG A 245 7.72 -7.90 4.08
N SER A 246 6.71 -8.26 4.87
CA SER A 246 5.87 -9.43 4.62
C SER A 246 5.08 -9.36 3.30
N VAL A 247 4.80 -8.15 2.81
CA VAL A 247 4.07 -7.89 1.57
C VAL A 247 4.93 -7.23 0.47
N GLN A 248 6.27 -7.28 0.58
CA GLN A 248 7.19 -6.57 -0.32
C GLN A 248 7.03 -6.93 -1.81
N ASN A 249 6.55 -8.13 -2.10
CA ASN A 249 6.25 -8.60 -3.45
C ASN A 249 4.91 -8.09 -4.01
N ARG A 250 4.13 -7.34 -3.22
CA ARG A 250 2.85 -6.73 -3.60
C ARG A 250 2.95 -5.20 -3.50
N PRO A 251 3.44 -4.51 -4.55
CA PRO A 251 3.74 -3.08 -4.48
C PRO A 251 2.59 -2.19 -3.99
N VAL A 252 1.36 -2.45 -4.44
CA VAL A 252 0.18 -1.67 -4.02
C VAL A 252 -0.06 -1.72 -2.51
N LYS A 253 0.20 -2.87 -1.86
CA LYS A 253 0.10 -2.99 -0.41
C LYS A 253 1.20 -2.21 0.30
N CYS A 254 2.44 -2.30 -0.17
CA CYS A 254 3.54 -1.51 0.38
C CYS A 254 3.26 -0.01 0.24
N LEU A 255 2.81 0.44 -0.92
CA LEU A 255 2.44 1.83 -1.18
C LEU A 255 1.30 2.29 -0.26
N THR A 256 0.34 1.42 0.05
CA THR A 256 -0.74 1.70 1.00
C THR A 256 -0.20 1.91 2.42
N ILE A 257 0.73 1.07 2.88
CA ILE A 257 1.40 1.23 4.20
C ILE A 257 2.19 2.54 4.23
N MET A 258 3.03 2.77 3.21
CA MET A 258 3.84 3.99 3.09
C MET A 258 2.97 5.25 3.06
N TRP A 259 1.83 5.21 2.35
CA TRP A 259 0.88 6.31 2.28
C TRP A 259 0.19 6.58 3.62
N ALA A 260 -0.28 5.53 4.31
CA ALA A 260 -0.99 5.67 5.57
C ALA A 260 -0.11 6.30 6.65
N LEU A 261 1.11 5.77 6.81
CA LEU A 261 2.07 6.29 7.80
C LEU A 261 2.58 7.68 7.39
N GLY A 262 2.77 7.91 6.08
CA GLY A 262 3.24 9.18 5.55
C GLY A 262 2.33 10.37 5.86
N GLN A 263 1.03 10.16 6.11
CA GLN A 263 0.12 11.27 6.42
C GLN A 263 0.57 12.08 7.65
N ALA A 264 1.25 11.46 8.62
CA ALA A 264 1.76 12.17 9.80
C ALA A 264 2.77 13.28 9.43
N GLY A 265 3.55 13.07 8.36
CA GLY A 265 4.55 14.03 7.91
C GLY A 265 3.99 15.32 7.36
N PHE A 266 2.73 15.35 6.94
CA PHE A 266 2.13 16.58 6.42
C PHE A 266 1.75 17.58 7.52
N TYR A 267 1.69 17.14 8.79
CA TYR A 267 1.34 17.99 9.92
C TYR A 267 2.48 18.12 10.94
N ASP A 268 3.40 17.16 10.99
CA ASP A 268 4.57 17.20 11.86
C ASP A 268 5.81 16.68 11.11
N LEU A 269 6.77 17.59 10.85
CA LEU A 269 8.04 17.26 10.19
C LEU A 269 8.79 16.12 10.89
N SER A 270 8.79 16.11 12.22
CA SER A 270 9.52 15.12 13.01
C SER A 270 8.94 13.73 12.81
N GLN A 271 7.60 13.62 12.85
CA GLN A 271 6.95 12.32 12.57
C GLN A 271 7.15 11.91 11.11
N GLY A 272 7.06 12.86 10.17
CA GLY A 272 7.31 12.59 8.75
C GLY A 272 8.71 12.04 8.47
N LEU A 273 9.72 12.60 9.12
CA LEU A 273 11.11 12.12 9.01
C LEU A 273 11.28 10.75 9.64
N ARG A 274 10.67 10.47 10.80
CA ARG A 274 10.70 9.14 11.42
C ARG A 274 10.07 8.09 10.53
N VAL A 275 8.92 8.38 9.93
CA VAL A 275 8.27 7.49 8.96
C VAL A 275 9.19 7.27 7.75
N TRP A 276 9.74 8.35 7.19
CA TRP A 276 10.60 8.22 6.02
C TRP A 276 11.86 7.38 6.30
N LEU A 277 12.56 7.67 7.39
CA LEU A 277 13.76 6.94 7.82
C LEU A 277 13.46 5.50 8.24
N GLY A 278 12.35 5.26 8.93
CA GLY A 278 11.99 3.94 9.47
C GLY A 278 11.30 3.02 8.47
N ILE A 279 10.60 3.57 7.47
CA ILE A 279 9.75 2.80 6.54
C ILE A 279 10.21 2.94 5.10
N MET A 280 10.48 4.15 4.62
CA MET A 280 10.73 4.40 3.19
C MET A 280 12.20 4.24 2.80
N LEU A 281 13.14 4.66 3.66
CA LEU A 281 14.57 4.50 3.44
C LEU A 281 14.99 3.01 3.31
N PRO A 282 14.50 2.07 4.16
CA PRO A 282 14.82 0.65 4.02
C PRO A 282 14.39 0.03 2.68
N VAL A 283 13.43 0.62 1.98
CA VAL A 283 12.93 0.15 0.68
C VAL A 283 13.29 1.08 -0.47
N LEU A 284 14.18 2.05 -0.25
CA LEU A 284 14.59 3.01 -1.28
C LEU A 284 15.24 2.33 -2.48
N GLY A 285 15.91 1.18 -2.29
CA GLY A 285 16.47 0.36 -3.36
C GLY A 285 15.46 -0.55 -4.07
N VAL A 286 14.20 -0.60 -3.66
CA VAL A 286 13.17 -1.43 -4.30
C VAL A 286 12.56 -0.64 -5.46
N LYS A 287 12.80 -1.09 -6.70
CA LYS A 287 12.41 -0.35 -7.92
C LYS A 287 10.93 0.07 -7.92
N SER A 288 10.02 -0.80 -7.50
CA SER A 288 8.57 -0.54 -7.46
C SER A 288 8.13 0.46 -6.38
N LEU A 289 8.98 0.79 -5.40
CA LEU A 289 8.64 1.66 -4.25
C LEU A 289 9.48 2.95 -4.22
N SER A 290 10.69 2.92 -4.80
CA SER A 290 11.67 4.00 -4.81
C SER A 290 11.11 5.36 -5.27
N SER A 291 10.29 5.37 -6.32
CA SER A 291 9.65 6.58 -6.85
C SER A 291 8.76 7.26 -5.79
N TYR A 292 7.93 6.48 -5.10
CA TYR A 292 7.07 7.00 -4.04
C TYR A 292 7.89 7.52 -2.86
N ALA A 293 8.92 6.80 -2.43
CA ALA A 293 9.78 7.19 -1.31
C ALA A 293 10.46 8.56 -1.55
N ILE A 294 10.93 8.82 -2.77
CA ILE A 294 11.60 10.08 -3.13
C ILE A 294 10.58 11.20 -3.29
N ALA A 295 9.46 10.94 -3.97
CA ALA A 295 8.39 11.93 -4.12
C ALA A 295 7.79 12.35 -2.76
N TYR A 296 7.67 11.41 -1.81
CA TYR A 296 7.21 11.74 -0.46
C TYR A 296 8.21 12.65 0.24
N LEU A 297 9.51 12.34 0.16
CA LEU A 297 10.55 13.18 0.76
C LEU A 297 10.54 14.58 0.17
N GLU A 298 10.44 14.71 -1.14
CA GLU A 298 10.35 16.01 -1.83
C GLU A 298 9.17 16.83 -1.30
N ARG A 299 8.00 16.20 -1.18
CA ARG A 299 6.79 16.85 -0.67
C ARG A 299 6.91 17.23 0.81
N LEU A 300 7.43 16.32 1.64
CA LEU A 300 7.67 16.55 3.06
C LEU A 300 8.58 17.76 3.27
N LEU A 301 9.71 17.79 2.58
CA LEU A 301 10.64 18.90 2.67
C LEU A 301 9.96 20.18 2.17
N SER A 302 9.28 20.15 1.02
CA SER A 302 8.65 21.36 0.44
C SER A 302 7.55 21.96 1.32
N LEU A 303 6.80 21.13 2.05
CA LEU A 303 5.75 21.60 2.94
C LEU A 303 6.28 22.28 4.21
N HIS A 304 7.43 21.82 4.72
CA HIS A 304 8.02 22.36 5.96
C HIS A 304 9.11 23.39 5.66
N SER A 305 8.82 24.66 5.91
CA SER A 305 9.75 25.77 5.68
C SER A 305 10.94 25.75 6.66
N ASN A 306 10.70 25.43 7.93
CA ASN A 306 11.74 25.38 8.96
C ASN A 306 12.23 23.93 9.20
N LEU A 307 13.20 23.52 8.41
CA LEU A 307 13.79 22.17 8.51
C LEU A 307 14.60 21.95 9.79
N THR A 308 15.06 23.00 10.47
CA THR A 308 15.87 22.83 11.69
C THR A 308 15.10 22.13 12.82
N LYS A 309 13.75 22.12 12.78
CA LYS A 309 12.90 21.33 13.68
C LYS A 309 13.10 19.81 13.55
N GLY A 310 13.58 19.34 12.41
CA GLY A 310 13.92 17.93 12.18
C GLY A 310 15.34 17.54 12.62
N PHE A 311 16.12 18.50 13.14
CA PHE A 311 17.48 18.25 13.61
C PHE A 311 17.52 17.19 14.72
N GLY A 312 18.56 16.35 14.69
CA GLY A 312 18.76 15.25 15.63
C GLY A 312 17.95 13.98 15.34
N ILE A 313 17.00 14.02 14.39
CA ILE A 313 16.25 12.83 13.95
C ILE A 313 17.06 12.04 12.91
N MET A 314 17.83 12.73 12.07
CA MET A 314 18.69 12.13 11.05
C MET A 314 20.15 12.14 11.52
N GLY A 315 20.61 11.02 12.06
CA GLY A 315 22.00 10.83 12.47
C GLY A 315 22.91 10.41 11.32
N PRO A 316 24.21 10.17 11.60
CA PRO A 316 25.15 9.64 10.61
C PRO A 316 24.68 8.32 9.97
N LYS A 317 24.09 7.42 10.78
CA LYS A 317 23.62 6.10 10.32
C LYS A 317 22.56 6.20 9.22
N GLU A 318 21.73 7.23 9.28
CA GLU A 318 20.66 7.49 8.33
C GLU A 318 21.14 8.36 7.18
N PHE A 319 21.98 9.36 7.45
CA PHE A 319 22.45 10.35 6.48
C PHE A 319 23.37 9.75 5.42
N PHE A 320 24.33 8.91 5.82
CA PHE A 320 25.34 8.41 4.89
C PHE A 320 24.82 7.43 3.84
N PRO A 321 23.85 6.52 4.12
CA PRO A 321 23.16 5.79 3.07
C PRO A 321 22.55 6.70 2.00
N LEU A 322 22.05 7.90 2.37
CA LEU A 322 21.50 8.85 1.41
C LEU A 322 22.56 9.48 0.54
N LEU A 323 23.72 9.81 1.12
CA LEU A 323 24.89 10.25 0.37
C LEU A 323 25.28 9.17 -0.65
N ASP A 324 25.34 7.90 -0.22
CA ASP A 324 25.69 6.79 -1.09
C ASP A 324 24.64 6.61 -2.23
N PHE A 325 23.34 6.65 -1.93
CA PHE A 325 22.29 6.63 -2.95
C PHE A 325 22.32 7.84 -3.89
N ALA A 326 22.68 9.03 -3.40
CA ALA A 326 22.72 10.24 -4.21
C ALA A 326 23.92 10.25 -5.16
N PHE A 327 25.11 9.83 -4.72
CA PHE A 327 26.35 10.09 -5.47
C PHE A 327 27.12 8.85 -5.93
N MET A 328 26.88 7.67 -5.35
CA MET A 328 27.55 6.45 -5.83
C MET A 328 26.89 5.94 -7.12
N PRO A 329 27.68 5.59 -8.15
CA PRO A 329 27.16 5.02 -9.39
C PRO A 329 26.69 3.59 -9.17
N LYS A 330 25.86 3.08 -10.09
CA LYS A 330 25.38 1.68 -10.12
C LYS A 330 24.68 1.23 -8.82
N ASN A 331 24.06 2.16 -8.10
CA ASN A 331 23.17 1.80 -7.00
C ASN A 331 21.79 1.36 -7.53
N ALA A 332 20.88 1.02 -6.62
CA ALA A 332 19.58 0.46 -6.97
C ALA A 332 18.57 1.47 -7.54
N LEU A 333 18.85 2.78 -7.48
CA LEU A 333 17.98 3.82 -8.04
C LEU A 333 18.18 3.97 -9.54
N SER A 334 17.11 4.36 -10.25
CA SER A 334 17.25 4.83 -11.62
C SER A 334 18.02 6.16 -11.66
N PRO A 335 18.69 6.49 -12.77
CA PRO A 335 19.41 7.77 -12.90
C PRO A 335 18.53 8.99 -12.63
N SER A 336 17.25 8.96 -13.05
CA SER A 336 16.29 10.03 -12.81
C SER A 336 15.99 10.23 -11.32
N LEU A 337 15.74 9.14 -10.59
CA LEU A 337 15.45 9.16 -9.16
C LEU A 337 16.68 9.57 -8.34
N GLN A 338 17.87 9.10 -8.76
CA GLN A 338 19.13 9.51 -8.16
C GLN A 338 19.35 11.03 -8.30
N GLU A 339 19.06 11.59 -9.47
CA GLU A 339 19.15 13.03 -9.71
C GLU A 339 18.14 13.83 -8.87
N GLN A 340 16.90 13.34 -8.72
CA GLN A 340 15.94 13.94 -7.80
C GLN A 340 16.45 13.93 -6.36
N LEU A 341 17.02 12.82 -5.89
CA LEU A 341 17.59 12.73 -4.54
C LEU A 341 18.76 13.72 -4.35
N ARG A 342 19.64 13.89 -5.35
CA ARG A 342 20.71 14.91 -5.32
C ARG A 342 20.17 16.32 -5.14
N ARG A 343 19.06 16.66 -5.80
CA ARG A 343 18.42 17.99 -5.64
C ARG A 343 17.86 18.21 -4.24
N LEU A 344 17.40 17.15 -3.58
CA LEU A 344 16.93 17.20 -2.19
C LEU A 344 18.08 17.24 -1.17
N TYR A 345 19.27 16.77 -1.56
CA TYR A 345 20.42 16.58 -0.68
C TYR A 345 20.85 17.82 0.12
N PRO A 346 20.88 19.06 -0.44
CA PRO A 346 21.18 20.26 0.35
C PRO A 346 20.23 20.46 1.54
N ARG A 347 18.95 20.10 1.38
CA ARG A 347 17.95 20.20 2.45
C ARG A 347 18.12 19.09 3.48
N LEU A 348 18.56 17.90 3.05
CA LEU A 348 18.93 16.80 3.95
C LEU A 348 20.14 17.17 4.83
N LYS A 349 21.10 17.94 4.31
CA LYS A 349 22.22 18.48 5.12
C LYS A 349 21.73 19.39 6.23
N VAL A 350 20.74 20.25 5.97
CA VAL A 350 20.14 21.11 7.02
C VAL A 350 19.49 20.27 8.12
N LEU A 351 18.86 19.15 7.77
CA LEU A 351 18.29 18.21 8.75
C LEU A 351 19.37 17.52 9.60
N ALA A 352 20.46 17.08 8.97
CA ALA A 352 21.52 16.35 9.66
C ALA A 352 22.42 17.25 10.52
N PHE A 353 22.77 18.43 10.03
CA PHE A 353 23.74 19.32 10.69
C PHE A 353 23.09 20.42 11.53
N GLY A 354 21.80 20.68 11.31
CA GLY A 354 21.07 21.70 12.07
C GLY A 354 21.52 23.12 11.75
N ALA A 355 21.13 24.05 12.64
CA ALA A 355 21.39 25.48 12.46
C ALA A 355 22.84 25.89 12.78
N LYS A 356 23.59 25.02 13.47
CA LYS A 356 24.97 25.26 13.92
C LYS A 356 25.88 24.07 13.55
N PRO A 357 26.15 23.85 12.25
CA PRO A 357 26.93 22.72 11.76
C PRO A 357 28.30 22.56 12.43
N GLU A 358 28.94 23.68 12.80
CA GLU A 358 30.24 23.71 13.49
C GLU A 358 30.27 22.86 14.77
N ASN A 359 29.12 22.75 15.46
CA ASN A 359 29.01 22.00 16.71
C ASN A 359 28.65 20.52 16.50
N THR A 360 28.31 20.09 15.28
CA THR A 360 27.74 18.75 15.03
C THR A 360 28.55 17.96 14.00
N LEU A 361 29.18 18.63 13.04
CA LEU A 361 29.91 18.03 11.93
C LEU A 361 31.05 17.10 12.38
N HIS A 362 31.65 17.36 13.55
CA HIS A 362 32.70 16.49 14.11
C HIS A 362 32.22 15.04 14.31
N THR A 363 30.92 14.82 14.56
CA THR A 363 30.33 13.48 14.70
C THR A 363 30.17 12.75 13.36
N TYR A 364 30.15 13.48 12.24
CA TYR A 364 30.01 12.93 10.88
C TYR A 364 31.39 12.73 10.22
N LEU A 365 32.42 13.45 10.66
CA LEU A 365 33.76 13.45 10.07
C LEU A 365 34.36 12.05 9.86
N PRO A 366 34.33 11.10 10.83
CA PRO A 366 34.88 9.77 10.61
C PRO A 366 34.23 9.03 9.43
N SER A 367 32.92 9.22 9.24
CA SER A 367 32.14 8.57 8.19
C SER A 367 32.30 9.26 6.82
N PHE A 368 32.68 10.54 6.78
CA PHE A 368 33.13 11.21 5.56
C PHE A 368 34.51 10.68 5.14
N LEU A 369 35.46 10.63 6.06
CA LEU A 369 36.81 10.12 5.79
C LEU A 369 36.80 8.67 5.30
N SER A 370 35.94 7.81 5.87
CA SER A 370 35.82 6.42 5.41
C SER A 370 35.33 6.29 3.96
N ARG A 371 34.71 7.33 3.40
CA ARG A 371 34.19 7.37 2.02
C ARG A 371 35.12 8.09 1.04
N ALA A 372 36.13 8.81 1.55
CA ALA A 372 37.16 9.48 0.77
C ALA A 372 38.18 8.47 0.19
N THR A 373 37.71 7.57 -0.67
CA THR A 373 38.54 6.55 -1.31
C THR A 373 39.07 7.03 -2.67
N PRO A 374 40.20 6.50 -3.18
CA PRO A 374 40.75 6.91 -4.47
C PRO A 374 39.77 6.72 -5.66
N HIS A 375 38.90 5.71 -5.56
CA HIS A 375 37.93 5.31 -6.57
C HIS A 375 36.58 6.03 -6.44
N CYS A 376 36.49 6.98 -5.51
CA CYS A 376 35.29 7.78 -5.29
C CYS A 376 34.98 8.62 -6.55
N PRO A 377 33.72 8.67 -7.01
CA PRO A 377 33.29 9.55 -8.11
C PRO A 377 33.59 11.00 -7.81
N ASP A 378 33.84 11.83 -8.83
CA ASP A 378 34.23 13.23 -8.62
C ASP A 378 33.16 14.04 -7.88
N ASP A 379 31.88 13.80 -8.17
CA ASP A 379 30.77 14.47 -7.49
C ASP A 379 30.72 14.11 -5.99
N MET A 380 30.94 12.83 -5.68
CA MET A 380 31.04 12.34 -4.31
C MET A 380 32.30 12.89 -3.63
N LYS A 381 33.44 12.95 -4.33
CA LYS A 381 34.68 13.55 -3.81
C LYS A 381 34.44 15.00 -3.43
N ARG A 382 33.81 15.79 -4.29
CA ARG A 382 33.45 17.19 -3.98
C ARG A 382 32.58 17.30 -2.74
N GLU A 383 31.59 16.43 -2.58
CA GLU A 383 30.72 16.47 -1.38
C GLU A 383 31.49 16.05 -0.11
N VAL A 384 32.28 14.99 -0.20
CA VAL A 384 33.07 14.43 0.92
C VAL A 384 34.24 15.32 1.30
N THR A 385 34.79 16.14 0.40
CA THR A 385 35.85 17.10 0.71
C THR A 385 35.28 18.46 1.09
N CYS A 386 34.28 19.01 0.40
CA CYS A 386 33.68 20.30 0.77
C CYS A 386 32.98 20.26 2.13
N GLY A 387 32.35 19.15 2.51
CA GLY A 387 31.73 18.99 3.83
C GLY A 387 32.70 19.26 5.00
N PRO A 388 33.87 18.59 5.05
CA PRO A 388 34.92 18.86 6.04
C PRO A 388 35.79 20.08 5.73
N PHE A 389 35.87 20.63 4.52
CA PHE A 389 36.62 21.89 4.31
C PHE A 389 35.95 23.10 4.97
N ILE A 390 34.62 23.08 5.18
CA ILE A 390 33.95 24.02 6.09
C ILE A 390 34.60 23.97 7.49
N PHE A 391 35.01 22.78 7.96
CA PHE A 391 35.67 22.60 9.26
C PHE A 391 37.03 23.31 9.35
N LEU A 392 37.83 23.27 8.28
CA LEU A 392 39.15 23.91 8.24
C LEU A 392 39.07 25.44 8.16
N SER A 393 38.05 25.99 7.49
CA SER A 393 37.86 27.45 7.40
C SER A 393 37.25 28.09 8.65
N PHE A 394 36.73 27.31 9.61
CA PHE A 394 36.22 27.82 10.89
C PHE A 394 37.19 27.60 12.07
N TYR A 395 38.26 26.82 11.88
CA TYR A 395 39.30 26.57 12.89
C TYR A 395 40.65 27.25 12.57
N LEU A 396 40.76 27.89 11.41
CA LEU A 396 41.79 28.88 11.05
C LEU A 396 41.13 30.27 11.07
#